data_AF-A0A317YMY1-F1
#
_entry.id   AF-A0A317YMY1-F1
#
_cell.length_a   1.000
_cell.length_b   1.000
_cell.length_c   1.000
_cell.angle_alpha   90.00
_cell.angle_beta   90.00
_cell.angle_gamma   90.00
#
_symmetry.space_group_name_H-M   'P 1'
#
loop_
_entity.id
_entity.type
_entity.pdbx_description
1 polymer ?
#
loop_
_entity_poly.entity_id
_entity_poly.type
_entity_poly.pdbx_seq_one_letter_code
_entity_poly.pdbx_strand_id
1 'polypeptide(L)'
;LYLSICAADQRYYTGRRDENVLRKQLPMSLVHEAVGEVVFDSKGVFEKGTKVVMVPNTPTEKHDVIAENYLASSYFRSSGYDGFMQDYVVMAHDRIVPLPNDIDLSTISYTELVSLSYHA
;
A
#
# COMPACT_ATOMS: atom_id res chain seq x y z
N LEU A 1 -3.98 -11.41 9.50
CA LEU A 1 -4.09 -10.73 8.17
C LEU A 1 -2.82 -11.03 7.38
N TYR A 2 -2.78 -10.68 6.09
CA TYR A 2 -1.70 -11.08 5.18
C TYR A 2 -1.01 -9.86 4.58
N LEU A 3 0.31 -9.99 4.46
CA LEU A 3 1.21 -9.12 3.71
C LEU A 3 1.77 -9.95 2.56
N SER A 4 1.86 -9.35 1.37
CA SER A 4 2.48 -9.98 0.20
C SER A 4 3.85 -9.34 -0.07
N ILE A 5 4.86 -10.16 -0.33
CA ILE A 5 6.23 -9.70 -0.59
C ILE A 5 6.39 -9.54 -2.10
N CYS A 6 6.71 -8.32 -2.54
CA CYS A 6 7.00 -8.05 -3.93
C CYS A 6 8.50 -8.16 -4.25
N ALA A 7 8.86 -8.03 -5.53
CA ALA A 7 10.25 -7.99 -5.95
C ALA A 7 11.03 -6.77 -5.40
N ALA A 8 10.37 -5.63 -5.17
CA ALA A 8 11.03 -4.45 -4.60
C ALA A 8 11.43 -4.66 -3.14
N ASP A 9 10.58 -5.29 -2.34
CA ASP A 9 10.87 -5.64 -0.94
C ASP A 9 12.10 -6.53 -0.85
N GLN A 10 12.18 -7.54 -1.72
CA GLN A 10 13.35 -8.42 -1.79
C GLN A 10 14.63 -7.64 -2.12
N ARG A 11 14.57 -6.65 -3.03
CA ARG A 11 15.72 -5.81 -3.36
C ARG A 11 16.18 -4.94 -2.20
N TYR A 12 15.25 -4.38 -1.42
CA TYR A 12 15.60 -3.64 -0.20
C TYR A 12 16.22 -4.56 0.85
N TYR A 13 15.58 -5.70 1.12
CA TYR A 13 16.03 -6.65 2.15
C TYR A 13 17.41 -7.25 1.83
N THR A 14 17.66 -7.61 0.57
CA THR A 14 18.92 -8.25 0.15
C THR A 14 20.02 -7.27 -0.24
N GLY A 15 19.75 -5.95 -0.18
CA GLY A 15 20.69 -4.93 -0.65
C GLY A 15 20.92 -4.94 -2.17
N ARG A 16 20.05 -5.59 -2.95
CA ARG A 16 20.12 -5.67 -4.43
C ARG A 16 19.47 -4.46 -5.09
N ARG A 17 19.80 -3.27 -4.61
CA ARG A 17 19.37 -1.98 -5.16
C ARG A 17 20.54 -1.01 -5.08
N ASP A 18 20.53 0.02 -5.94
CA ASP A 18 21.57 1.04 -5.95
C ASP A 18 21.81 1.62 -4.55
N GLU A 19 23.07 1.75 -4.16
CA GLU A 19 23.46 2.15 -2.81
C GLU A 19 22.93 3.55 -2.45
N ASN A 20 22.95 4.49 -3.40
CA ASN A 20 22.44 5.84 -3.16
C ASN A 20 20.93 5.81 -2.94
N VAL A 21 20.22 4.94 -3.65
CA VAL A 21 18.78 4.76 -3.47
C VAL A 21 18.47 4.13 -2.10
N LEU A 22 19.20 3.08 -1.71
CA LEU A 22 19.06 2.47 -0.38
C LEU A 22 19.33 3.50 0.72
N ARG A 23 20.41 4.26 0.62
CA ARG A 23 20.78 5.30 1.60
C ARG A 23 19.76 6.43 1.68
N LYS A 24 19.08 6.74 0.57
CA LYS A 24 18.03 7.77 0.53
C LYS A 24 16.70 7.29 1.12
N GLN A 25 16.35 6.03 0.88
CA GLN A 25 14.99 5.53 1.18
C GLN A 25 14.89 4.75 2.49
N LEU A 26 15.99 4.23 3.03
CA LEU A 26 16.03 3.52 4.31
C LEU A 26 16.51 4.46 5.43
N PRO A 27 16.04 4.26 6.68
CA PRO A 27 15.10 3.22 7.13
C PRO A 27 13.65 3.50 6.68
N MET A 28 12.93 2.44 6.32
CA MET A 28 11.47 2.47 6.09
C MET A 28 10.88 1.11 6.43
N SER A 29 9.63 1.07 6.89
CA SER A 29 8.86 -0.19 6.87
C SER A 29 8.69 -0.67 5.42
N LEU A 30 8.92 -1.96 5.17
CA LEU A 30 8.76 -2.55 3.84
C LEU A 30 7.30 -2.96 3.59
N VAL A 31 7.05 -3.53 2.40
CA VAL A 31 5.78 -4.07 1.90
C VAL A 31 4.80 -2.98 1.47
N HIS A 32 4.21 -3.16 0.30
CA HIS A 32 3.13 -2.31 -0.23
C HIS A 32 1.92 -3.10 -0.75
N GLU A 33 1.89 -4.39 -0.45
CA GLU A 33 0.81 -5.29 -0.83
C GLU A 33 0.24 -5.91 0.46
N ALA A 34 -1.00 -5.58 0.82
CA ALA A 34 -1.55 -5.98 2.10
C ALA A 34 -3.07 -5.94 2.15
N VAL A 35 -3.61 -6.80 3.02
CA VAL A 35 -4.98 -6.68 3.54
C VAL A 35 -4.98 -6.24 5.00
N GLY A 36 -5.95 -5.41 5.34
CA GLY A 36 -6.12 -4.79 6.64
C GLY A 36 -7.45 -5.13 7.30
N GLU A 37 -7.62 -4.65 8.53
CA GLU A 37 -8.89 -4.57 9.22
C GLU A 37 -9.05 -3.15 9.77
N VAL A 38 -10.23 -2.56 9.57
CA VAL A 38 -10.56 -1.26 10.17
C VAL A 38 -10.68 -1.43 11.68
N VAL A 39 -9.76 -0.83 12.43
CA VAL A 39 -9.79 -0.83 13.91
C VAL A 39 -10.42 0.44 14.50
N PHE A 40 -10.42 1.52 13.72
CA PHE A 40 -10.98 2.83 14.06
C PHE A 40 -11.31 3.61 12.79
N ASP A 41 -12.44 4.30 12.77
CA ASP A 41 -12.82 5.26 11.73
C ASP A 41 -13.42 6.52 12.39
N SER A 42 -12.77 7.67 12.18
CA SER A 42 -13.21 8.96 12.73
C SER A 42 -14.50 9.51 12.10
N LYS A 43 -14.87 9.05 10.90
CA LYS A 43 -16.08 9.49 10.18
C LYS A 43 -17.25 8.50 10.30
N GLY A 44 -17.01 7.30 10.83
CA GLY A 44 -18.01 6.24 10.93
C GLY A 44 -18.54 5.74 9.59
N VAL A 45 -17.75 5.84 8.52
CA VAL A 45 -18.07 5.34 7.18
C VAL A 45 -17.88 3.82 7.12
N PHE A 46 -16.86 3.32 7.80
CA PHE A 46 -16.54 1.90 7.88
C PHE A 46 -16.75 1.37 9.31
N GLU A 47 -17.36 0.20 9.41
CA GLU A 47 -17.51 -0.48 10.69
C GLU A 47 -16.17 -1.09 11.15
N LYS A 48 -15.92 -1.04 12.46
CA LYS A 48 -14.78 -1.74 13.05
C LYS A 48 -14.88 -3.24 12.74
N GLY A 49 -13.79 -3.84 12.29
CA GLY A 49 -13.75 -5.24 11.85
C GLY A 49 -13.85 -5.42 10.33
N THR A 50 -14.23 -4.37 9.58
CA THR A 50 -14.28 -4.41 8.11
C THR A 50 -12.92 -4.80 7.53
N LYS A 51 -12.88 -5.89 6.75
CA LYS A 51 -11.68 -6.29 6.02
C LYS A 51 -11.50 -5.39 4.80
N VAL A 52 -10.27 -4.97 4.54
CA VAL A 52 -9.96 -4.03 3.46
C VAL A 52 -8.70 -4.45 2.71
N VAL A 53 -8.62 -4.10 1.42
CA VAL A 53 -7.33 -3.93 0.73
C VAL A 53 -6.85 -2.50 0.97
N MET A 54 -5.55 -2.35 1.27
CA MET A 54 -4.92 -1.04 1.41
C MET A 54 -4.26 -0.64 0.09
N VAL A 55 -4.62 0.52 -0.45
CA VAL A 55 -4.03 1.07 -1.67
C VAL A 55 -2.71 1.76 -1.33
N PRO A 56 -1.57 1.37 -1.91
CA PRO A 56 -0.27 1.92 -1.53
C PRO A 56 -0.02 3.34 -2.04
N ASN A 57 -0.76 3.81 -3.03
CA ASN A 57 -0.65 5.17 -3.55
C ASN A 57 -1.34 6.18 -2.61
N THR A 58 -0.64 7.29 -2.34
CA THR A 58 -1.05 8.44 -1.53
C THR A 58 -0.76 9.71 -2.33
N PRO A 59 -1.69 10.14 -3.20
CA PRO A 59 -1.58 11.42 -3.88
C PRO A 59 -1.71 12.57 -2.89
N THR A 60 -0.91 13.63 -3.09
CA THR A 60 -0.98 14.86 -2.29
C THR A 60 -1.55 16.04 -3.05
N GLU A 61 -1.60 15.95 -4.37
CA GLU A 61 -2.12 16.97 -5.28
C GLU A 61 -3.11 16.33 -6.26
N LYS A 62 -3.87 17.17 -6.96
CA LYS A 62 -4.75 16.77 -8.05
C LYS A 62 -4.36 17.52 -9.30
N HIS A 63 -4.49 16.88 -10.45
CA HIS A 63 -4.25 17.48 -11.75
C HIS A 63 -5.33 17.02 -12.73
N ASP A 64 -5.79 17.91 -13.60
CA ASP A 64 -6.92 17.63 -14.49
C ASP A 64 -6.58 16.61 -15.59
N VAL A 65 -5.29 16.48 -15.92
CA VAL A 65 -4.81 15.62 -17.01
C VAL A 65 -3.94 14.46 -16.52
N ILE A 66 -3.22 14.64 -15.41
CA ILE A 66 -2.20 13.67 -14.96
C ILE A 66 -2.83 12.85 -13.85
N ALA A 67 -2.95 11.54 -14.07
CA ALA A 67 -3.49 10.64 -13.07
C ALA A 67 -2.58 10.55 -11.84
N GLU A 68 -3.18 10.24 -10.69
CA GLU A 68 -2.52 10.25 -9.38
C GLU A 68 -1.25 9.38 -9.31
N ASN A 69 -1.16 8.30 -10.08
CA ASN A 69 -0.01 7.39 -10.12
C ASN A 69 1.19 7.97 -10.89
N TYR A 70 1.02 9.06 -11.62
CA TYR A 70 2.07 9.73 -12.38
C TYR A 70 2.43 11.13 -11.83
N LEU A 71 1.76 11.58 -10.77
CA LEU A 71 2.11 12.85 -10.13
C LEU A 71 3.42 12.71 -9.35
N ALA A 72 4.35 13.65 -9.59
CA ALA A 72 5.65 13.67 -8.91
C ALA A 72 5.52 13.92 -7.38
N SER A 73 4.39 14.51 -6.96
CA SER A 73 4.05 14.79 -5.57
C SER A 73 3.39 13.59 -4.86
N SER A 74 3.03 12.53 -5.59
CA SER A 74 2.45 11.33 -5.00
C SER A 74 3.48 10.50 -4.26
N TYR A 75 3.05 9.95 -3.13
CA TYR A 75 3.77 8.93 -2.39
C TYR A 75 3.14 7.56 -2.69
N PHE A 76 3.95 6.51 -2.72
CA PHE A 76 3.67 5.09 -2.94
C PHE A 76 4.35 4.14 -1.92
N ARG A 77 3.59 3.51 -1.00
CA ARG A 77 4.11 2.84 0.21
C ARG A 77 5.34 1.94 -0.06
N SER A 78 6.31 1.89 0.87
CA SER A 78 7.57 1.14 0.68
C SER A 78 8.42 1.61 -0.52
N SER A 79 8.38 2.89 -0.86
CA SER A 79 9.21 3.52 -1.88
C SER A 79 9.75 4.89 -1.44
N GLY A 80 10.37 4.94 -0.25
CA GLY A 80 10.92 6.15 0.36
C GLY A 80 10.10 6.71 1.52
N TYR A 81 9.10 5.97 1.99
CA TYR A 81 8.31 6.21 3.21
C TYR A 81 7.63 4.90 3.61
N ASP A 82 7.21 4.81 4.86
CA ASP A 82 6.84 3.56 5.51
C ASP A 82 5.72 2.81 4.79
N GLY A 83 5.99 1.54 4.51
CA GLY A 83 5.10 0.53 3.96
C GLY A 83 4.11 -0.06 4.97
N PHE A 84 3.53 -1.21 4.64
CA PHE A 84 2.45 -1.83 5.43
C PHE A 84 2.93 -2.83 6.48
N MET A 85 4.25 -3.11 6.57
CA MET A 85 4.80 -3.90 7.66
C MET A 85 4.85 -3.08 8.97
N GLN A 86 3.68 -2.81 9.53
CA GLN A 86 3.41 -2.02 10.74
C GLN A 86 2.14 -2.56 11.42
N ASP A 87 2.02 -2.40 12.74
CA ASP A 87 0.82 -2.84 13.49
C ASP A 87 -0.42 -2.00 13.18
N TYR A 88 -0.23 -0.69 12.98
CA TYR A 88 -1.29 0.26 12.66
C TYR A 88 -0.85 1.18 11.53
N VAL A 89 -1.72 1.37 10.55
CA VAL A 89 -1.49 2.26 9.42
C VAL A 89 -2.64 3.26 9.35
N VAL A 90 -2.32 4.56 9.38
CA VAL A 90 -3.30 5.62 9.18
C VAL A 90 -3.41 5.91 7.68
N MET A 91 -4.62 5.79 7.14
CA MET A 91 -4.89 5.98 5.72
C MET A 91 -6.13 6.84 5.52
N ALA A 92 -6.18 7.53 4.38
CA ALA A 92 -7.39 8.24 3.98
C ALA A 92 -8.48 7.23 3.57
N HIS A 93 -9.74 7.62 3.78
CA HIS A 93 -10.92 6.78 3.48
C HIS A 93 -10.97 6.26 2.04
N ASP A 94 -10.43 7.02 1.08
CA ASP A 94 -10.42 6.67 -0.34
C ASP A 94 -9.23 5.76 -0.72
N ARG A 95 -8.33 5.46 0.23
CA ARG A 95 -7.15 4.60 0.04
C ARG A 95 -7.35 3.19 0.60
N ILE A 96 -8.59 2.83 0.93
CA ILE A 96 -8.96 1.49 1.35
C ILE A 96 -10.16 1.00 0.54
N VAL A 97 -10.17 -0.27 0.20
CA VAL A 97 -11.27 -0.92 -0.53
C VAL A 97 -11.85 -2.02 0.36
N PRO A 98 -13.13 -1.93 0.78
CA PRO A 98 -13.75 -2.95 1.62
C PRO A 98 -13.89 -4.28 0.88
N LEU A 99 -13.75 -5.37 1.62
CA LEU A 99 -13.78 -6.74 1.12
C LEU A 99 -15.03 -7.50 1.61
N PRO A 100 -15.55 -8.45 0.81
CA PRO A 100 -16.52 -9.43 1.29
C PRO A 100 -15.96 -10.27 2.45
N ASN A 101 -16.84 -10.77 3.32
CA ASN A 101 -16.43 -11.54 4.51
C ASN A 101 -15.93 -12.96 4.20
N ASP A 102 -16.32 -13.54 3.06
CA ASP A 102 -16.07 -14.91 2.66
C ASP A 102 -14.94 -15.07 1.63
N ILE A 103 -14.16 -14.01 1.41
CA ILE A 103 -13.05 -14.01 0.45
C ILE A 103 -11.75 -14.49 1.10
N ASP A 104 -10.95 -15.26 0.36
CA ASP A 104 -9.64 -15.72 0.83
C ASP A 104 -8.65 -14.55 0.88
N LEU A 105 -8.39 -14.06 2.09
CA LEU A 105 -7.50 -12.93 2.35
C LEU A 105 -6.03 -13.18 1.93
N SER A 106 -5.59 -14.43 1.83
CA SER A 106 -4.24 -14.76 1.34
C SER A 106 -4.12 -14.59 -0.18
N THR A 107 -5.21 -14.86 -0.89
CA THR A 107 -5.33 -14.58 -2.33
C THR A 107 -5.46 -13.07 -2.58
N ILE A 108 -6.20 -12.36 -1.74
CA ILE A 108 -6.44 -10.93 -1.93
C ILE A 108 -5.25 -10.05 -1.57
N SER A 109 -4.28 -10.54 -0.77
CA SER A 109 -3.15 -9.70 -0.33
C SER A 109 -2.22 -9.23 -1.44
N TYR A 110 -2.20 -9.90 -2.60
CA TYR A 110 -1.44 -9.47 -3.79
C TYR A 110 -2.30 -8.72 -4.83
N THR A 111 -3.46 -8.19 -4.44
CA THR A 111 -4.35 -7.43 -5.36
C THR A 111 -3.65 -6.23 -6.01
N GLU A 112 -2.69 -5.62 -5.33
CA GLU A 112 -1.86 -4.53 -5.88
C GLU A 112 -1.17 -4.98 -7.19
N LEU A 113 -0.48 -6.13 -7.16
CA LEU A 113 0.17 -6.71 -8.34
C LEU A 113 -0.82 -7.00 -9.48
N VAL A 114 -2.01 -7.48 -9.14
CA VAL A 114 -3.09 -7.71 -10.11
C VAL A 114 -3.55 -6.39 -10.74
N SER A 115 -3.67 -5.32 -9.95
CA SER A 115 -4.07 -4.00 -10.44
C SER A 115 -3.04 -3.40 -11.40
N LEU A 116 -1.74 -3.61 -11.14
CA LEU A 116 -0.67 -3.24 -12.07
C LEU A 116 -0.77 -4.02 -13.38
N SER A 117 -1.01 -5.32 -13.29
CA SER A 117 -1.15 -6.20 -14.47
C SER A 117 -2.36 -5.86 -15.32
N TYR A 118 -3.46 -5.40 -14.70
CA TYR A 118 -4.66 -4.96 -15.39
C TYR A 118 -4.48 -3.60 -16.09
N HIS A 119 -3.70 -2.70 -15.50
CA HIS A 119 -3.43 -1.37 -16.06
C HIS A 119 -2.42 -1.38 -17.23
N ALA A 120 -1.61 -2.44 -17.34
CA ALA A 120 -0.49 -2.56 -18.29
C ALA A 120 -0.90 -2.65 -19.77
#